data_AF-A0A9N9T5A4-F1
#
_entry.id   AF-A0A9N9T5A4-F1
#
_cell.length_a   1.000
_cell.length_b   1.000
_cell.length_c   1.000
_cell.angle_alpha   90.00
_cell.angle_beta   90.00
_cell.angle_gamma   90.00
#
_symmetry.space_group_name_H-M   'P 1'
#
loop_
_entity.id
_entity.type
_entity.pdbx_description
1 polymer ?
#
loop_
_entity_poly.entity_id
_entity_poly.type
_entity_poly.pdbx_seq_one_letter_code
_entity_poly.pdbx_strand_id
1 'polypeptide(L)'
;MNGFSTGEEDSRGPTDQICCLIDNSERCIKPAGNASYSKKIEKTAIQRRLNFGIDSNARHNYICDHHKMIIQCARTKRRRKESEDDSNETDTDLPEVDLYQLQVNTLRRYKKHYKVPMRQGLNKAQLADTLMKHFKTIPVKEKEVVTFFIYTVKTNANKLDQKNGINNDTT
;
A
#
# COMPACT_ATOMS: atom_id res chain seq x y z
N MET A 1 -8.59 12.93 -58.03
CA MET A 1 -9.73 13.08 -57.10
C MET A 1 -9.44 12.28 -55.85
N ASN A 2 -9.69 12.90 -54.70
CA ASN A 2 -9.01 12.75 -53.42
C ASN A 2 -9.24 11.40 -52.70
N GLY A 3 -8.15 10.78 -52.25
CA GLY A 3 -8.16 9.78 -51.18
C GLY A 3 -8.02 10.47 -49.83
N PHE A 4 -9.08 10.44 -49.02
CA PHE A 4 -8.99 10.73 -47.59
C PHE A 4 -8.54 9.44 -46.90
N SER A 5 -7.25 9.33 -46.57
CA SER A 5 -6.79 8.42 -45.52
C SER A 5 -6.92 9.16 -44.19
N THR A 6 -7.89 8.75 -43.39
CA THR A 6 -7.95 9.05 -41.96
C THR A 6 -6.75 8.39 -41.29
N GLY A 7 -5.65 9.13 -41.18
CA GLY A 7 -4.54 8.76 -40.30
C GLY A 7 -5.00 8.92 -38.87
N GLU A 8 -5.43 7.82 -38.27
CA GLU A 8 -5.49 7.67 -36.82
C GLU A 8 -4.04 7.67 -36.31
N GLU A 9 -3.49 8.85 -36.05
CA GLU A 9 -2.22 8.99 -35.32
C GLU A 9 -2.48 8.62 -33.87
N ASP A 10 -2.34 7.32 -33.61
CA ASP A 10 -2.31 6.68 -32.30
C ASP A 10 -1.37 7.48 -31.39
N SER A 11 -1.96 8.16 -30.38
CA SER A 11 -1.25 9.02 -29.42
C SER A 11 -0.39 8.23 -28.42
N ARG A 12 0.11 7.06 -28.83
CA ARG A 12 1.04 6.22 -28.07
C ARG A 12 2.45 6.68 -28.43
N GLY A 13 3.10 7.36 -27.49
CA GLY A 13 4.47 7.86 -27.68
C GLY A 13 5.42 6.76 -28.19
N PRO A 14 6.49 7.10 -28.91
CA PRO A 14 7.36 6.12 -29.55
C PRO A 14 7.98 5.18 -28.51
N THR A 15 7.82 3.88 -28.71
CA THR A 15 8.16 2.80 -27.76
C THR A 15 9.65 2.67 -27.44
N ASP A 16 10.51 3.36 -28.19
CA ASP A 16 11.98 3.29 -28.07
C ASP A 16 12.62 4.54 -27.45
N GLN A 17 11.82 5.44 -26.87
CA GLN A 17 12.37 6.64 -26.24
C GLN A 17 13.02 6.34 -24.90
N ILE A 18 14.14 7.02 -24.62
CA ILE A 18 14.91 6.89 -23.37
C ILE A 18 14.60 8.10 -22.49
N CYS A 19 14.46 7.88 -21.18
CA CYS A 19 14.12 8.92 -20.20
C CYS A 19 14.88 10.25 -20.42
N CYS A 20 14.13 11.36 -20.44
CA CYS A 20 14.66 12.69 -20.74
C CYS A 20 15.48 13.34 -19.59
N LEU A 21 15.89 12.58 -18.57
CA LEU A 21 16.50 13.10 -17.35
C LEU A 21 17.97 12.71 -17.23
N ILE A 22 18.74 13.60 -16.61
CA ILE A 22 20.14 13.40 -16.22
C ILE A 22 20.16 13.30 -14.70
N ASP A 23 20.70 12.20 -14.15
CA ASP A 23 20.87 11.96 -12.71
C ASP A 23 22.36 12.01 -12.37
N ASN A 24 22.77 12.83 -11.40
CA ASN A 24 24.17 13.02 -11.00
C ASN A 24 25.17 13.23 -12.15
N SER A 25 24.77 13.98 -13.19
CA SER A 25 25.54 14.25 -14.43
C SER A 25 25.59 13.11 -15.45
N GLU A 26 24.89 12.00 -15.23
CA GLU A 26 24.75 10.92 -16.20
C GLU A 26 23.35 10.88 -16.82
N ARG A 27 23.28 10.75 -18.15
CA ARG A 27 22.00 10.61 -18.85
C ARG A 27 21.35 9.28 -18.47
N CYS A 28 20.10 9.33 -18.05
CA CYS A 28 19.35 8.12 -17.77
C CYS A 28 19.22 7.25 -19.04
N ILE A 29 19.53 5.96 -18.92
CA ILE A 29 19.44 4.99 -20.02
C ILE A 29 18.17 4.13 -19.98
N LYS A 30 17.27 4.37 -19.02
CA LYS A 30 16.05 3.59 -18.87
C LYS A 30 14.99 4.01 -19.90
N PRO A 31 14.17 3.06 -20.41
CA PRO A 31 13.09 3.39 -21.34
C PRO A 31 12.10 4.37 -20.69
N ALA A 32 11.67 5.35 -21.45
CA ALA A 32 10.66 6.31 -21.05
C ALA A 32 9.28 5.62 -21.04
N GLY A 33 8.49 5.89 -20.00
CA GLY A 33 7.09 5.48 -19.95
C GLY A 33 6.16 6.60 -20.42
N ASN A 34 4.87 6.45 -20.13
CA ASN A 34 3.85 7.44 -20.51
C ASN A 34 3.85 8.71 -19.64
N ALA A 35 4.68 8.77 -18.59
CA ALA A 35 4.77 9.92 -17.70
C ALA A 35 5.67 11.00 -18.31
N SER A 36 5.23 12.26 -18.28
CA SER A 36 5.99 13.41 -18.80
C SER A 36 6.49 14.31 -17.68
N TYR A 37 7.73 14.77 -17.79
CA TYR A 37 8.34 15.85 -17.03
C TYR A 37 7.71 17.20 -17.40
N SER A 38 6.70 17.61 -16.65
CA SER A 38 6.00 18.89 -16.82
C SER A 38 6.61 20.00 -15.94
N LYS A 39 6.27 21.27 -16.21
CA LYS A 39 6.63 22.42 -15.35
C LYS A 39 6.25 22.22 -13.88
N LYS A 40 5.21 21.43 -13.60
CA LYS A 40 4.80 21.08 -12.24
C LYS A 40 5.79 20.13 -11.56
N ILE A 41 6.30 19.15 -12.31
CA ILE A 41 7.34 18.22 -11.83
C ILE A 41 8.65 18.97 -11.65
N GLU A 42 9.01 19.86 -12.57
CA GLU A 42 10.20 20.71 -12.47
C GLU A 42 10.21 21.54 -11.17
N LYS A 43 9.10 22.24 -10.87
CA LYS A 43 8.95 22.95 -9.59
C LYS A 43 9.09 22.02 -8.39
N THR A 44 8.56 20.80 -8.49
CA THR A 44 8.66 19.79 -7.40
C THR A 44 10.11 19.32 -7.22
N ALA A 45 10.83 19.05 -8.31
CA ALA A 45 12.23 18.62 -8.26
C ALA A 45 13.12 19.68 -7.61
N ILE A 46 12.96 20.95 -8.00
CA ILE A 46 13.67 22.10 -7.39
C ILE A 46 13.31 22.22 -5.91
N GLN A 47 12.00 22.24 -5.58
CA GLN A 47 11.53 22.39 -4.20
C GLN A 47 12.00 21.26 -3.28
N ARG A 48 12.17 20.06 -3.82
CA ARG A 48 12.57 18.85 -3.07
C ARG A 48 14.05 18.54 -3.18
N ARG A 49 14.83 19.37 -3.89
CA ARG A 49 16.27 19.17 -4.13
C ARG A 49 16.55 17.77 -4.67
N LEU A 50 15.76 17.35 -5.66
CA LEU A 50 16.01 16.09 -6.35
C LEU A 50 17.18 16.30 -7.32
N ASN A 51 18.13 15.37 -7.31
CA ASN A 51 19.40 15.50 -8.02
C ASN A 51 19.29 15.07 -9.49
N PHE A 52 18.24 15.50 -10.20
CA PHE A 52 18.11 15.27 -11.63
C PHE A 52 17.62 16.50 -12.38
N GLY A 53 18.11 16.66 -13.62
CA GLY A 53 17.77 17.74 -14.54
C GLY A 53 17.26 17.20 -15.87
N ILE A 54 16.71 18.09 -16.71
CA ILE A 54 16.31 17.73 -18.08
C ILE A 54 17.55 17.71 -18.99
N ASP A 55 17.65 16.69 -19.85
CA ASP A 55 18.66 16.67 -20.90
C ASP A 55 18.26 17.61 -22.03
N SER A 56 19.08 18.62 -22.34
CA SER A 56 18.85 19.56 -23.44
C SER A 56 18.85 18.89 -24.82
N ASN A 57 19.44 17.70 -24.93
CA ASN A 57 19.46 16.91 -26.16
C ASN A 57 18.24 15.97 -26.29
N ALA A 58 17.38 15.88 -25.27
CA ALA A 58 16.17 15.07 -25.35
C ALA A 58 15.12 15.76 -26.24
N ARG A 59 14.65 15.04 -27.27
CA ARG A 59 13.60 15.52 -28.19
C ARG A 59 12.18 15.35 -27.63
N HIS A 60 12.06 14.90 -26.38
CA HIS A 60 10.80 14.64 -25.68
C HIS A 60 10.98 14.91 -24.18
N ASN A 61 9.86 14.94 -23.45
CA ASN A 61 9.85 15.18 -22.01
C ASN A 61 9.40 13.94 -21.21
N TYR A 62 9.41 12.74 -21.78
CA TYR A 62 8.98 11.53 -21.10
C TYR A 62 10.04 10.96 -20.14
N ILE A 63 9.59 10.43 -19.01
CA ILE A 63 10.43 9.89 -17.95
C ILE A 63 10.19 8.39 -17.75
N CYS A 64 11.22 7.68 -17.29
CA CYS A 64 11.10 6.26 -16.93
C CYS A 64 10.31 6.07 -15.63
N ASP A 65 9.84 4.85 -15.38
CA ASP A 65 9.09 4.50 -14.16
C ASP A 65 9.92 4.70 -12.88
N HIS A 66 11.25 4.52 -12.96
CA HIS A 66 12.15 4.79 -11.84
C HIS A 66 12.09 6.26 -11.41
N HIS A 67 12.27 7.20 -12.34
CA HIS A 67 12.20 8.62 -12.03
C HIS A 67 10.78 9.07 -11.67
N LYS A 68 9.76 8.48 -12.31
CA LYS A 68 8.36 8.69 -11.92
C LYS A 68 8.15 8.31 -10.44
N MET A 69 8.68 7.18 -9.98
CA MET A 69 8.60 6.77 -8.58
C MET A 69 9.30 7.75 -7.66
N ILE A 70 10.53 8.17 -7.97
CA ILE A 70 11.27 9.16 -7.16
C ILE A 70 10.48 10.48 -7.04
N ILE A 71 9.94 10.97 -8.16
CA ILE A 71 9.09 12.18 -8.18
C ILE A 71 7.81 11.98 -7.35
N GLN A 72 7.19 10.81 -7.40
CA GLN A 72 6.02 10.49 -6.58
C GLN A 72 6.35 10.46 -5.09
N CYS A 73 7.42 9.77 -4.69
CA CYS A 73 7.92 9.75 -3.31
C CYS A 73 8.27 11.17 -2.81
N ALA A 74 8.83 12.01 -3.68
CA ALA A 74 9.13 13.40 -3.35
C ALA A 74 7.87 14.26 -3.16
N ARG A 75 6.74 13.93 -3.80
CA ARG A 75 5.47 14.64 -3.62
C ARG A 75 4.77 14.26 -2.32
N THR A 76 4.78 12.97 -1.97
CA THR A 76 4.10 12.47 -0.77
C THR A 76 4.75 12.95 0.54
N LYS A 77 6.07 13.16 0.57
CA LYS A 77 6.84 13.69 1.73
C LYS A 77 6.48 15.12 2.22
N ARG A 78 5.36 15.77 1.83
CA ARG A 78 4.91 17.08 2.39
C ARG A 78 3.39 17.22 2.42
N ARG A 79 2.68 16.16 2.76
CA ARG A 79 1.45 16.35 3.54
C ARG A 79 1.75 16.00 4.98
N ARG A 80 2.33 16.95 5.72
CA ARG A 80 2.16 17.20 7.18
C ARG A 80 3.33 18.02 7.73
N LYS A 81 3.13 19.33 7.86
CA LYS A 81 3.62 20.08 9.01
C LYS A 81 2.51 21.05 9.38
N GLU A 82 2.10 21.00 10.64
CA GLU A 82 0.98 21.70 11.29
C GLU A 82 -0.37 20.95 11.31
N SER A 83 -0.39 19.82 12.04
CA SER A 83 -1.43 19.51 13.03
C SER A 83 -0.97 18.28 13.81
N GLU A 84 -0.79 18.44 15.11
CA GLU A 84 -0.33 17.41 16.04
C GLU A 84 -1.42 16.33 16.23
N ASP A 85 -1.27 15.17 15.60
CA ASP A 85 -1.71 13.87 16.13
C ASP A 85 -1.06 12.73 15.33
N ASP A 86 -0.72 11.68 16.06
CA ASP A 86 0.06 10.50 15.75
C ASP A 86 -0.42 9.72 14.49
N SER A 87 0.46 9.44 13.52
CA SER A 87 0.31 8.27 12.64
C SER A 87 1.55 7.95 11.81
N ASN A 88 2.06 6.77 12.12
CA ASN A 88 3.06 5.95 11.46
C ASN A 88 2.86 5.82 9.93
N GLU A 89 3.71 6.42 9.10
CA GLU A 89 3.67 6.29 7.63
C GLU A 89 5.02 5.88 7.03
N THR A 90 5.57 4.80 7.59
CA THR A 90 6.65 3.99 6.99
C THR A 90 6.13 2.64 6.51
N ASP A 91 4.84 2.55 6.16
CA ASP A 91 4.18 1.28 5.89
C ASP A 91 3.70 1.16 4.44
N THR A 92 4.63 0.92 3.51
CA THR A 92 4.27 0.55 2.12
C THR A 92 4.72 -0.88 1.77
N ASP A 93 5.41 -1.56 2.68
CA ASP A 93 5.91 -2.93 2.49
C ASP A 93 5.48 -3.93 3.59
N LEU A 94 4.67 -3.56 4.60
CA LEU A 94 4.08 -4.57 5.47
C LEU A 94 2.87 -5.20 4.78
N PRO A 95 2.75 -6.54 4.75
CA PRO A 95 1.56 -7.18 4.24
C PRO A 95 0.34 -6.69 5.02
N GLU A 96 -0.64 -6.15 4.30
CA GLU A 96 -1.88 -5.68 4.90
C GLU A 96 -2.66 -6.90 5.43
N VAL A 97 -2.89 -6.91 6.75
CA VAL A 97 -3.76 -7.91 7.37
C VAL A 97 -5.19 -7.59 6.96
N ASP A 98 -5.91 -8.56 6.40
CA ASP A 98 -7.32 -8.42 6.05
C ASP A 98 -8.19 -9.35 6.92
N LEU A 99 -8.85 -8.77 7.93
CA LEU A 99 -9.76 -9.52 8.80
C LEU A 99 -11.07 -9.91 8.11
N TYR A 100 -11.43 -9.30 6.97
CA TYR A 100 -12.63 -9.66 6.23
C TYR A 100 -12.57 -11.09 5.69
N GLN A 101 -11.37 -11.61 5.43
CA GLN A 101 -11.15 -12.99 4.97
C GLN A 101 -11.51 -14.03 6.03
N LEU A 102 -11.53 -13.66 7.32
CA LEU A 102 -11.88 -14.57 8.40
C LEU A 102 -13.38 -14.92 8.41
N GLN A 103 -13.68 -16.09 8.97
CA GLN A 103 -15.06 -16.51 9.21
C GLN A 103 -15.74 -15.60 10.25
N VAL A 104 -17.06 -15.38 10.10
CA VAL A 104 -17.86 -14.55 11.01
C VAL A 104 -17.78 -15.06 12.45
N ASN A 105 -17.70 -16.38 12.66
CA ASN A 105 -17.55 -16.98 13.99
C ASN A 105 -16.22 -16.59 14.65
N THR A 106 -15.12 -16.55 13.88
CA THR A 106 -13.80 -16.11 14.35
C THR A 106 -13.84 -14.64 14.74
N LEU A 107 -14.45 -13.78 13.92
CA LEU A 107 -14.64 -12.36 14.22
C LEU A 107 -15.49 -12.16 15.50
N ARG A 108 -16.56 -12.93 15.67
CA ARG A 108 -17.39 -12.92 16.90
C ARG A 108 -16.62 -13.42 18.12
N ARG A 109 -15.78 -14.45 17.96
CA ARG A 109 -14.92 -14.99 19.02
C ARG A 109 -13.90 -13.93 19.47
N TYR A 110 -13.27 -13.25 18.51
CA TYR A 110 -12.37 -12.13 18.77
C TYR A 110 -13.08 -11.01 19.54
N LYS A 111 -14.24 -10.54 19.05
CA LYS A 111 -15.07 -9.53 19.73
C LYS A 111 -15.34 -9.91 21.17
N LYS A 112 -15.77 -11.16 21.42
CA LYS A 112 -16.11 -11.66 22.76
C LYS A 112 -14.87 -11.72 23.67
N HIS A 113 -13.73 -12.15 23.14
CA HIS A 113 -12.48 -12.28 23.91
C HIS A 113 -11.97 -10.91 24.38
N TYR A 114 -11.88 -9.94 23.47
CA TYR A 114 -11.40 -8.59 23.78
C TYR A 114 -12.49 -7.65 24.31
N LYS A 115 -13.74 -8.13 24.39
CA LYS A 115 -14.92 -7.36 24.81
C LYS A 115 -15.06 -6.02 24.05
N VAL A 116 -14.78 -6.03 22.75
CA VAL A 116 -14.80 -4.82 21.91
C VAL A 116 -16.22 -4.24 21.86
N PRO A 117 -16.44 -2.98 22.29
CA PRO A 117 -17.75 -2.37 22.29
C PRO A 117 -18.18 -2.07 20.85
N MET A 118 -19.39 -2.50 20.48
CA MET A 118 -19.94 -2.27 19.15
C MET A 118 -21.47 -2.40 19.13
N ARG A 119 -22.09 -1.62 18.26
CA ARG A 119 -23.56 -1.64 18.02
C ARG A 119 -24.01 -3.02 17.51
N GLN A 120 -25.25 -3.38 17.81
CA GLN A 120 -25.86 -4.61 17.30
C GLN A 120 -26.26 -4.45 15.82
N GLY A 121 -26.41 -5.56 15.09
CA GLY A 121 -26.87 -5.55 13.70
C GLY A 121 -25.82 -5.21 12.64
N LEU A 122 -24.52 -5.18 12.98
CA LEU A 122 -23.45 -4.94 12.01
C LEU A 122 -23.29 -6.11 11.02
N ASN A 123 -23.07 -5.78 9.75
CA ASN A 123 -22.74 -6.75 8.72
C ASN A 123 -21.28 -7.22 8.83
N LYS A 124 -20.87 -8.22 8.04
CA LYS A 124 -19.52 -8.80 8.11
C LYS A 124 -18.41 -7.76 7.86
N ALA A 125 -18.59 -6.89 6.87
CA ALA A 125 -17.61 -5.86 6.51
C ALA A 125 -17.41 -4.88 7.67
N GLN A 126 -18.51 -4.32 8.19
CA GLN A 126 -18.49 -3.40 9.33
C GLN A 126 -17.90 -4.04 10.59
N LEU A 127 -18.18 -5.33 10.82
CA LEU A 127 -17.57 -6.09 11.90
C LEU A 127 -16.04 -6.18 11.70
N ALA A 128 -15.58 -6.59 10.52
CA ALA A 128 -14.15 -6.70 10.23
C ALA A 128 -13.42 -5.36 10.38
N ASP A 129 -13.97 -4.27 9.83
CA ASP A 129 -13.38 -2.93 9.91
C ASP A 129 -13.23 -2.44 11.36
N THR A 130 -14.26 -2.67 12.18
CA THR A 130 -14.25 -2.26 13.59
C THR A 130 -13.20 -3.06 14.37
N LEU A 131 -13.13 -4.37 14.13
CA LEU A 131 -12.16 -5.23 14.80
C LEU A 131 -10.73 -4.96 14.31
N MET A 132 -10.55 -4.56 13.05
CA MET A 132 -9.24 -4.15 12.51
C MET A 132 -8.68 -2.94 13.25
N LYS A 133 -9.52 -1.93 13.50
CA LYS A 133 -9.12 -0.74 14.28
C LYS A 133 -8.65 -1.14 15.69
N HIS A 134 -9.39 -2.01 16.36
CA HIS A 134 -9.00 -2.54 17.67
C HIS A 134 -7.72 -3.39 17.60
N PHE A 135 -7.57 -4.23 16.57
CA PHE A 135 -6.41 -5.10 16.40
C PHE A 135 -5.10 -4.31 16.38
N LYS A 136 -5.09 -3.15 15.71
CA LYS A 136 -3.93 -2.24 15.67
C LYS A 136 -3.57 -1.61 17.02
N THR A 137 -4.49 -1.61 17.99
CA THR A 137 -4.26 -1.06 19.34
C THR A 137 -3.77 -2.09 20.36
N ILE A 138 -3.69 -3.38 19.99
CA ILE A 138 -3.29 -4.42 20.94
C ILE A 138 -1.79 -4.29 21.22
N PRO A 139 -1.37 -4.14 22.49
CA PRO A 139 0.04 -4.13 22.85
C PRO A 139 0.64 -5.53 22.67
N VAL A 140 1.80 -5.60 22.02
CA VAL A 140 2.51 -6.86 21.76
C VAL A 140 3.78 -6.92 22.62
N LYS A 141 3.85 -7.93 23.49
CA LYS A 141 5.08 -8.30 24.19
C LYS A 141 5.74 -9.47 23.46
N GLU A 142 6.67 -9.16 22.57
CA GLU A 142 7.24 -10.12 21.62
C GLU A 142 7.71 -11.43 22.25
N LYS A 143 8.48 -11.34 23.34
CA LYS A 143 9.01 -12.53 24.05
C LYS A 143 7.90 -13.45 24.54
N GLU A 144 6.86 -12.90 25.15
CA GLU A 144 5.72 -13.69 25.65
C GLU A 144 4.96 -14.31 24.48
N VAL A 145 4.64 -13.52 23.46
CA VAL A 145 3.85 -13.95 22.30
C VAL A 145 4.54 -15.09 21.55
N VAL A 146 5.84 -14.97 21.26
CA VAL A 146 6.61 -16.01 20.57
C VAL A 146 6.68 -17.28 21.43
N THR A 147 6.91 -17.14 22.73
CA THR A 147 6.97 -18.28 23.66
C THR A 147 5.63 -19.02 23.72
N PHE A 148 4.52 -18.30 23.89
CA PHE A 148 3.17 -18.89 23.91
C PHE A 148 2.81 -19.54 22.58
N PHE A 149 3.16 -18.92 21.46
CA PHE A 149 2.93 -19.49 20.13
C PHE A 149 3.65 -20.84 19.97
N ILE A 150 4.97 -20.86 20.21
CA ILE A 150 5.77 -22.09 20.11
C ILE A 150 5.22 -23.18 21.03
N TYR A 151 4.93 -22.85 22.29
CA TYR A 151 4.37 -23.81 23.24
C TYR A 151 3.02 -24.37 22.76
N THR A 152 2.10 -23.51 22.32
CA THR A 152 0.76 -23.92 21.87
C THR A 152 0.82 -24.84 20.65
N VAL A 153 1.69 -24.53 19.69
CA VAL A 153 1.90 -25.34 18.49
C VAL A 153 2.52 -26.69 18.86
N LYS A 154 3.59 -26.70 19.67
CA LYS A 154 4.27 -27.95 20.07
C LYS A 154 3.39 -28.87 20.90
N THR A 155 2.47 -28.32 21.69
CA THR A 155 1.56 -29.09 22.56
C THR A 155 0.21 -29.37 21.91
N ASN A 156 -0.04 -28.90 20.69
CA ASN A 156 -1.36 -28.96 20.01
C ASN A 156 -2.50 -28.43 20.89
N ALA A 157 -2.22 -27.46 21.77
CA ALA A 157 -3.14 -27.03 22.82
C ALA A 157 -4.16 -25.98 22.34
N ASN A 158 -4.55 -25.96 21.07
CA ASN A 158 -5.52 -24.98 20.58
C ASN A 158 -6.95 -25.31 21.09
N LYS A 159 -7.23 -24.86 22.32
CA LYS A 159 -8.48 -25.10 23.07
C LYS A 159 -9.68 -24.31 22.53
N LEU A 160 -9.50 -23.41 21.57
CA LEU A 160 -10.54 -22.47 21.14
C LEU A 160 -11.51 -23.06 20.10
N ASP A 161 -11.11 -24.08 19.33
CA ASP A 161 -12.03 -24.77 18.40
C ASP A 161 -12.68 -26.02 18.97
N GLN A 162 -12.13 -26.60 20.05
CA GLN A 162 -12.74 -27.78 20.67
C GLN A 162 -14.06 -27.46 21.41
N LYS A 163 -14.28 -26.21 21.85
CA LYS A 163 -15.43 -25.87 22.71
C LYS A 163 -16.73 -25.57 21.96
N ASN A 164 -16.74 -25.66 20.63
CA ASN A 164 -17.93 -25.39 19.79
C ASN A 164 -18.48 -26.61 19.05
N GLY A 165 -18.08 -27.85 19.41
CA GLY A 165 -18.44 -29.03 18.60
C GLY A 165 -18.69 -30.35 19.31
N ILE A 166 -18.79 -30.43 20.64
CA ILE A 166 -19.31 -31.63 21.32
C ILE A 166 -20.19 -31.19 22.50
N ASN A 167 -21.40 -30.78 22.15
CA ASN A 167 -22.59 -30.90 22.98
C ASN A 167 -23.70 -31.25 21.99
N ASN A 168 -23.82 -32.53 21.65
CA ASN A 168 -25.05 -33.15 21.15
C ASN A 168 -24.95 -34.66 21.36
N ASP A 169 -26.06 -35.19 21.90
CA ASP A 169 -26.40 -36.54 22.33
C ASP A 169 -25.77 -37.01 23.64
N THR A 170 -26.46 -37.01 24.79
CA THR A 170 -27.84 -37.41 25.16
C THR A 170 -28.06 -38.93 25.14
N THR A 171 -28.27 -39.45 26.36
CA THR A 171 -28.88 -40.74 26.75
C THR A 171 -28.03 -41.99 26.65
#